data_AF-A0A1I0ZT84-F1
#
_entry.id   AF-A0A1I0ZT84-F1
#
_cell.length_a   1.000
_cell.length_b   1.000
_cell.length_c   1.000
_cell.angle_alpha   90.00
_cell.angle_beta   90.00
_cell.angle_gamma   90.00
#
_symmetry.space_group_name_H-M   'P 1'
#
loop_
_entity.id
_entity.type
_entity.pdbx_description
1 polymer ?
#
loop_
_entity_poly.entity_id
_entity_poly.type
_entity_poly.pdbx_seq_one_letter_code
_entity_poly.pdbx_strand_id
1 'polypeptide(L)'
;MKPVWKVSMASMIYRASELGRIDRYKTEYLWRQMATRGFRTREPQAVDFEPEKTSLIDALVDNLTKHMGYSANELVEVLHLNYDELASMYALELNAGLRVVK
;
A
#
# COMPACT_ATOMS: atom_id res chain seq x y z
N MET A 1 -16.40 -7.47 -0.30
CA MET A 1 -16.21 -6.67 -1.52
C MET A 1 -14.77 -6.18 -1.62
N LYS A 2 -14.36 -5.07 -0.98
CA LYS A 2 -12.94 -4.68 -0.87
C LYS A 2 -12.06 -5.78 -0.24
N PRO A 3 -12.45 -6.40 0.89
CA PRO A 3 -11.65 -7.47 1.50
C PRO A 3 -11.52 -8.76 0.67
N VAL A 4 -12.40 -8.98 -0.32
CA VAL A 4 -12.47 -10.25 -1.06
C VAL A 4 -12.04 -10.06 -2.52
N TRP A 5 -12.52 -8.99 -3.15
CA TRP A 5 -12.37 -8.70 -4.57
C TRP A 5 -11.37 -7.57 -4.83
N LYS A 6 -10.86 -6.90 -3.77
CA LYS A 6 -9.87 -5.82 -3.85
C LYS A 6 -10.27 -4.65 -4.79
N VAL A 7 -11.57 -4.41 -4.96
CA VAL A 7 -12.11 -3.30 -5.77
C VAL A 7 -13.00 -2.39 -4.93
N SER A 8 -13.21 -1.15 -5.40
CA SER A 8 -14.07 -0.15 -4.76
C SER A 8 -15.57 -0.41 -4.97
N MET A 9 -16.43 0.14 -4.11
CA MET A 9 -17.89 0.03 -4.22
C MET A 9 -18.37 0.68 -5.52
N ALA A 10 -17.76 1.81 -5.86
CA ALA A 10 -17.99 2.52 -7.11
C ALA A 10 -17.66 1.66 -8.33
N SER A 11 -16.50 0.98 -8.32
CA SER A 11 -16.08 0.07 -9.39
C SER A 11 -17.05 -1.10 -9.54
N MET A 12 -17.59 -1.62 -8.44
CA MET A 12 -18.56 -2.70 -8.47
C MET A 12 -19.91 -2.27 -9.05
N ILE A 13 -20.43 -1.10 -8.65
CA ILE A 13 -21.66 -0.53 -9.21
C ILE A 13 -21.48 -0.30 -10.71
N TYR A 14 -20.35 0.28 -11.12
CA TYR A 14 -20.02 0.51 -12.52
C TYR A 14 -20.01 -0.80 -13.32
N ARG A 15 -19.25 -1.80 -12.87
CA ARG A 15 -19.10 -3.06 -13.59
C ARG A 15 -20.40 -3.87 -13.64
N ALA A 16 -21.17 -3.89 -12.55
CA ALA A 16 -22.46 -4.57 -12.52
C ALA A 16 -23.47 -3.92 -13.48
N SER A 17 -23.45 -2.59 -13.60
CA SER A 17 -24.30 -1.86 -14.55
C SER A 17 -23.89 -2.12 -16.00
N GLU A 18 -22.59 -2.12 -16.29
CA GLU A 18 -22.06 -2.41 -17.63
C GLU A 18 -22.41 -3.83 -18.08
N LEU A 19 -22.35 -4.80 -17.16
CA LEU A 19 -22.71 -6.21 -17.41
C LEU A 19 -24.23 -6.47 -17.43
N GLY A 20 -25.07 -5.44 -17.25
CA GLY A 20 -26.52 -5.59 -17.21
C GLY A 20 -27.03 -6.44 -16.03
N ARG A 21 -26.24 -6.59 -14.97
CA ARG A 21 -26.60 -7.38 -13.78
C ARG A 21 -27.49 -6.61 -12.81
N ILE A 22 -27.47 -5.28 -12.90
CA ILE A 22 -28.39 -4.38 -12.20
C ILE A 22 -29.09 -3.49 -13.23
N ASP A 23 -30.36 -3.19 -12.98
CA ASP A 23 -31.11 -2.27 -13.83
C ASP A 23 -30.67 -0.81 -13.59
N ARG A 24 -31.01 0.06 -14.54
CA ARG A 24 -30.66 1.48 -14.50
C ARG A 24 -31.14 2.17 -13.23
N TYR A 25 -32.35 1.84 -12.76
CA TYR A 25 -32.92 2.45 -11.57
C TYR A 25 -32.12 2.10 -10.31
N LYS A 26 -31.71 0.84 -10.16
CA LYS A 26 -30.82 0.37 -9.09
C LYS A 26 -29.47 1.04 -9.17
N THR A 27 -28.88 1.17 -10.36
CA THR A 27 -27.61 1.90 -10.54
C THR A 27 -27.73 3.34 -10.04
N GLU A 28 -28.76 4.09 -10.47
CA GLU A 28 -28.99 5.47 -10.05
C GLU A 28 -29.30 5.59 -8.54
N TYR A 29 -30.03 4.63 -7.97
CA TYR A 29 -30.28 4.55 -6.53
C TYR A 29 -28.99 4.35 -5.73
N LEU A 30 -28.15 3.40 -6.14
CA LEU A 30 -26.88 3.11 -5.46
C LEU A 30 -25.92 4.29 -5.52
N TRP A 31 -25.83 4.97 -6.66
CA TRP A 31 -25.01 6.20 -6.77
C TRP A 31 -25.52 7.33 -5.87
N ARG A 32 -26.85 7.50 -5.74
CA ARG A 32 -27.42 8.46 -4.78
C ARG A 32 -27.05 8.09 -3.35
N GLN A 33 -27.18 6.82 -2.96
CA GLN A 33 -26.77 6.37 -1.62
C GLN A 33 -25.27 6.61 -1.36
N MET A 34 -24.41 6.36 -2.36
CA MET A 34 -22.97 6.66 -2.28
C MET A 34 -22.71 8.16 -2.04
N ALA A 35 -23.45 9.04 -2.71
CA ALA A 35 -23.32 10.48 -2.56
C ALA A 35 -23.84 10.97 -1.20
N THR A 36 -25.06 10.59 -0.82
CA THR A 36 -25.70 11.02 0.44
C THR A 36 -24.89 10.62 1.67
N ARG A 37 -24.21 9.48 1.62
CA ARG A 37 -23.40 8.97 2.74
C ARG A 37 -21.92 9.40 2.69
N GLY A 38 -21.52 10.19 1.69
CA GLY A 38 -20.11 10.61 1.53
C GLY A 38 -19.15 9.50 1.09
N PHE A 39 -19.67 8.35 0.66
CA PHE A 39 -18.88 7.16 0.31
C PHE A 39 -18.12 7.27 -1.02
N ARG A 40 -18.27 8.40 -1.74
CA ARG A 40 -17.47 8.70 -2.93
C ARG A 40 -16.00 8.97 -2.59
N THR A 41 -15.72 9.50 -1.41
CA THR A 41 -14.36 9.87 -0.98
C THR A 41 -13.78 8.82 -0.03
N ARG A 42 -14.60 8.32 0.91
CA ARG A 42 -14.19 7.29 1.86
C ARG A 42 -15.32 6.28 2.03
N GLU A 43 -15.04 5.05 1.64
CA GLU A 43 -15.96 3.93 1.81
C GLU A 43 -16.25 3.64 3.30
N PRO A 44 -17.35 2.92 3.60
CA PRO A 44 -17.69 2.56 4.96
C PRO A 44 -16.54 1.82 5.67
N GLN A 45 -16.32 2.13 6.95
CA GLN A 45 -15.27 1.48 7.75
C GLN A 45 -15.44 -0.04 7.84
N ALA A 46 -16.69 -0.54 7.77
CA ALA A 46 -16.99 -1.97 7.78
C ALA A 46 -16.40 -2.75 6.60
N VAL A 47 -16.02 -2.07 5.51
CA VAL A 47 -15.37 -2.68 4.34
C VAL A 47 -13.95 -2.17 4.12
N ASP A 48 -13.42 -1.43 5.10
CA ASP A 48 -12.03 -1.00 5.11
C ASP A 48 -11.12 -2.21 5.35
N PHE A 49 -9.92 -2.16 4.79
CA PHE A 49 -8.93 -3.21 4.96
C PHE A 49 -7.56 -2.57 5.13
N GLU A 50 -6.69 -3.25 5.88
CA GLU A 50 -5.33 -2.76 6.09
C GLU A 50 -4.61 -2.58 4.74
N PRO A 51 -3.87 -1.48 4.56
CA PRO A 51 -3.04 -1.29 3.38
C PRO A 51 -2.14 -2.50 3.14
N GLU A 52 -1.96 -2.85 1.87
CA GLU A 52 -1.03 -3.90 1.50
C GLU A 52 0.39 -3.49 1.91
N LYS A 53 1.07 -4.37 2.65
CA LYS A 53 2.47 -4.17 3.03
C LYS A 53 3.35 -4.74 1.93
N THR A 54 4.34 -3.96 1.50
CA THR A 54 5.37 -4.44 0.59
C THR A 54 6.10 -5.61 1.24
N SER A 55 6.25 -6.73 0.55
CA SER A 55 7.00 -7.90 1.04
C SER A 55 8.23 -8.20 0.19
N LEU A 56 8.18 -7.88 -1.09
CA LEU A 56 9.24 -8.20 -2.04
C LEU A 56 10.47 -7.31 -1.88
N ILE A 57 10.27 -6.02 -1.62
CA ILE A 57 11.37 -5.08 -1.40
C ILE A 57 12.12 -5.42 -0.11
N ASP A 58 11.39 -5.68 0.98
CA ASP A 58 11.97 -6.09 2.25
C ASP A 58 12.81 -7.37 2.08
N ALA A 59 12.28 -8.35 1.35
CA ALA A 59 13.01 -9.59 1.04
C ALA A 59 14.26 -9.36 0.16
N LEU A 60 14.22 -8.42 -0.79
CA LEU A 60 15.37 -8.07 -1.61
C LEU A 60 16.47 -7.39 -0.80
N VAL A 61 16.10 -6.44 0.07
CA VAL A 61 17.03 -5.74 0.95
C VAL A 61 17.65 -6.71 1.95
N ASP A 62 16.85 -7.62 2.51
CA ASP A 62 17.33 -8.73 3.33
C ASP A 62 18.31 -9.63 2.56
N ASN A 63 18.04 -9.91 1.28
CA ASN A 63 18.94 -10.72 0.46
C ASN A 63 20.28 -10.02 0.21
N LEU A 64 20.26 -8.74 -0.16
CA LEU A 64 21.46 -7.95 -0.39
C LEU A 64 22.32 -7.86 0.87
N THR A 65 21.70 -7.62 2.02
CA THR A 65 22.42 -7.44 3.29
C THR A 65 22.87 -8.77 3.92
N LYS A 66 21.97 -9.75 4.05
CA LYS A 66 22.23 -11.00 4.79
C LYS A 66 22.89 -12.08 3.95
N HIS A 67 22.55 -12.18 2.66
CA HIS A 67 23.05 -13.25 1.81
C HIS A 67 24.22 -12.82 0.92
N MET A 68 24.18 -11.59 0.41
CA MET A 68 25.25 -11.04 -0.43
C MET A 68 26.27 -10.21 0.36
N GLY A 69 25.96 -9.86 1.61
CA GLY A 69 26.90 -9.20 2.52
C GLY A 69 27.11 -7.71 2.24
N TYR A 70 26.23 -7.07 1.45
CA TYR A 70 26.33 -5.63 1.21
C TYR A 70 26.12 -4.85 2.51
N SER A 71 27.04 -3.93 2.77
CA SER A 71 26.91 -2.92 3.82
C SER A 71 25.93 -1.81 3.40
N ALA A 72 25.38 -1.11 4.38
CA ALA A 72 24.47 0.00 4.11
C ALA A 72 25.14 1.15 3.33
N ASN A 73 26.45 1.34 3.48
CA ASN A 73 27.20 2.34 2.71
C ASN A 73 27.34 1.94 1.23
N GLU A 74 27.61 0.66 0.95
CA GLU A 74 27.65 0.17 -0.44
C GLU A 74 26.27 0.26 -1.09
N LEU A 75 25.19 0.02 -0.34
CA LEU A 75 23.83 0.21 -0.84
C LEU A 75 23.52 1.68 -1.18
N VAL A 76 23.98 2.61 -0.34
CA VAL A 76 23.89 4.06 -0.61
C VAL A 76 24.61 4.42 -1.91
N GLU A 77 25.81 3.89 -2.13
CA GLU A 77 26.59 4.14 -3.35
C GLU A 77 25.93 3.54 -4.59
N VAL A 78 25.50 2.28 -4.53
CA VAL A 78 24.90 1.56 -5.67
C VAL A 78 23.54 2.12 -6.04
N LEU A 79 22.73 2.51 -5.06
CA LEU A 79 21.39 3.05 -5.28
C LEU A 79 21.38 4.57 -5.47
N HIS A 80 22.53 5.23 -5.26
CA HIS A 80 22.67 6.68 -5.28
C HIS A 80 21.66 7.41 -4.38
N LEU A 81 21.41 6.85 -3.19
CA LEU A 81 20.48 7.37 -2.18
C LEU A 81 21.24 7.89 -0.97
N ASN A 82 20.71 8.89 -0.27
CA ASN A 82 21.27 9.25 1.04
C ASN A 82 20.93 8.19 2.09
N TYR A 83 21.75 8.09 3.14
CA TYR A 83 21.56 7.08 4.19
C TYR A 83 20.19 7.20 4.89
N ASP A 84 19.73 8.42 5.16
CA ASP A 84 18.43 8.67 5.80
C ASP A 84 17.25 8.30 4.88
N GLU A 85 17.41 8.51 3.58
CA GLU A 85 16.41 8.12 2.57
C GLU A 85 16.36 6.59 2.45
N LEU A 86 17.53 5.95 2.40
CA LEU A 86 17.64 4.49 2.37
C LEU A 86 16.98 3.85 3.60
N ALA A 87 17.24 4.38 4.80
CA ALA A 87 16.66 3.86 6.03
C ALA A 87 15.14 4.06 6.10
N SER A 88 14.64 5.23 5.68
CA SER A 88 13.19 5.51 5.70
C SER A 88 12.41 4.72 4.66
N MET A 89 12.97 4.50 3.47
CA MET A 89 12.31 3.79 2.37
C MET A 89 12.31 2.27 2.56
N TYR A 90 13.39 1.72 3.14
CA TYR A 90 13.62 0.27 3.22
C TYR A 90 13.60 -0.28 4.65
N ALA A 91 13.19 0.54 5.63
CA ALA A 91 13.11 0.16 7.04
C ALA A 91 14.38 -0.51 7.58
N LEU A 92 15.56 -0.09 7.09
CA LEU A 92 16.84 -0.59 7.56
C LEU A 92 17.11 -0.05 8.97
N GLU A 93 17.66 -0.90 9.85
CA GLU A 93 18.05 -0.46 11.18
C GLU A 93 19.14 0.60 11.06
N LEU A 94 18.78 1.86 11.36
CA LEU A 94 19.72 2.94 11.61
C LEU A 94 20.57 2.52 12.80
N ASN A 95 21.80 2.06 12.55
CA ASN A 95 22.79 1.91 13.61
C ASN A 95 23.25 3.31 14.06
N ALA A 96 22.35 4.05 14.70
CA ALA A 96 22.64 5.27 15.43
C ALA A 96 23.26 4.89 16.79
N GLY A 97 24.45 4.30 16.74
CA GLY A 97 25.23 3.93 17.92
C GLY A 97 26.57 4.62 17.90
N LEU A 98 26.63 5.89 18.33
CA LEU A 98 27.90 6.47 18.77
C LEU A 98 28.44 5.60 19.92
N ARG A 99 29.40 4.71 19.62
CA ARG A 99 30.17 4.02 20.65
C ARG A 99 31.01 5.05 21.39
N VAL A 100 30.58 5.41 22.60
CA VAL A 100 31.46 6.10 23.55
C VAL A 100 32.53 5.09 23.98
N VAL A 101 33.74 5.30 23.47
CA VAL A 101 34.94 4.60 23.95
C VAL A 101 35.31 5.22 25.30
N LYS A 102 35.40 4.39 26.34
CA LYS A 102 35.88 4.79 27.66
C LYS A 102 37.40 4.71 27.72
#